data_AF-A0A2N1T9N5-F1
#
_entry.id   AF-A0A2N1T9N5-F1
#
_cell.length_a   1.000
_cell.length_b   1.000
_cell.length_c   1.000
_cell.angle_alpha   90.00
_cell.angle_beta   90.00
_cell.angle_gamma   90.00
#
_symmetry.space_group_name_H-M   'P 1'
#
loop_
_entity.id
_entity.type
_entity.pdbx_description
1 polymer ?
#
loop_
_entity_poly.entity_id
_entity_poly.type
_entity_poly.pdbx_seq_one_letter_code
_entity_poly.pdbx_strand_id
1 'polypeptide(L)'
;MDTDEIKITDFSEFILPPGERYCSPTLNEVKFISDKQTLSLVLGSCISTVIIGRGKEYILAANHIVIANPHRESKVARKSALQQINEMLYVFKNFYKIEEKDLICFHLVGAGNKQENSHFKVNLTNIEETSKILKDKKLLTVFNDTKSYYVTKYSLGGENMSVFIENKFRSEHLSFIVDLKKLFRIDPLIKPRLPISSIDQSKEFEYLIDENVIVFITGDKNRLS
;
A
#
# COMPACT_ATOMS: atom_id res chain seq x y z
N MET A 1 -3.03 -5.50 -27.02
CA MET A 1 -3.91 -4.87 -26.02
C MET A 1 -4.82 -5.96 -25.54
N ASP A 2 -4.44 -6.65 -24.47
CA ASP A 2 -5.32 -7.64 -23.85
C ASP A 2 -6.16 -6.90 -22.81
N THR A 3 -7.41 -6.64 -23.18
CA THR A 3 -8.46 -6.34 -22.23
C THR A 3 -8.83 -7.64 -21.51
N ASP A 4 -8.02 -8.01 -20.52
CA ASP A 4 -8.41 -8.99 -19.52
C ASP A 4 -9.57 -8.37 -18.72
N GLU A 5 -10.81 -8.54 -19.20
CA GLU A 5 -12.00 -8.27 -18.40
C GLU A 5 -11.94 -9.16 -17.17
N ILE A 6 -11.60 -8.57 -16.03
CA ILE A 6 -11.62 -9.24 -14.74
C ILE A 6 -13.08 -9.57 -14.41
N LYS A 7 -13.45 -10.84 -14.58
CA LYS A 7 -14.74 -11.39 -14.14
C LYS A 7 -14.56 -12.11 -12.81
N ILE A 8 -14.52 -11.34 -11.73
CA ILE A 8 -14.59 -11.90 -10.37
C ILE A 8 -16.07 -12.12 -10.05
N THR A 9 -16.46 -13.38 -9.89
CA THR A 9 -17.83 -13.77 -9.52
C THR A 9 -17.97 -14.17 -8.05
N ASP A 10 -16.85 -14.43 -7.37
CA ASP A 10 -16.78 -14.68 -5.93
C ASP A 10 -15.70 -13.80 -5.30
N PHE A 11 -16.08 -13.07 -4.25
CA PHE A 11 -15.21 -12.16 -3.52
C PHE A 11 -14.62 -12.76 -2.24
N SER A 12 -15.03 -13.98 -1.86
CA SER A 12 -14.64 -14.62 -0.61
C SER A 12 -13.12 -14.77 -0.45
N GLU A 13 -12.40 -15.03 -1.55
CA GLU A 13 -10.94 -15.16 -1.55
C GLU A 13 -10.20 -13.85 -1.24
N PHE A 14 -10.85 -12.70 -1.46
CA PHE A 14 -10.26 -11.38 -1.26
C PHE A 14 -10.49 -10.83 0.14
N ILE A 15 -11.60 -11.23 0.79
CA ILE A 15 -12.12 -10.57 1.98
C ILE A 15 -11.84 -11.42 3.21
N LEU A 16 -11.36 -10.78 4.26
CA LEU A 16 -11.14 -11.46 5.52
C LEU A 16 -12.48 -11.74 6.25
N PRO A 17 -12.77 -12.97 6.69
CA PRO A 17 -14.02 -13.29 7.40
C PRO A 17 -14.23 -12.41 8.65
N PRO A 18 -15.48 -12.10 9.05
CA PRO A 18 -15.76 -11.19 10.18
C PRO A 18 -15.19 -11.61 11.55
N GLY A 19 -14.82 -12.88 11.73
CA GLY A 19 -14.18 -13.38 12.95
C GLY A 19 -12.65 -13.31 12.94
N GLU A 20 -12.05 -13.11 11.78
CA GLU A 20 -10.60 -13.03 11.60
C GLU A 20 -10.13 -11.59 11.75
N ARG A 21 -9.06 -11.40 12.51
CA ARG A 21 -8.53 -10.06 12.87
C ARG A 21 -7.24 -9.71 12.14
N TYR A 22 -6.56 -10.70 11.56
CA TYR A 22 -5.23 -10.53 11.00
C TYR A 22 -5.13 -11.23 9.66
N CYS A 23 -4.60 -10.54 8.65
CA CYS A 23 -4.26 -11.15 7.38
C CYS A 23 -2.91 -10.67 6.85
N SER A 24 -2.33 -11.46 5.95
CA SER A 24 -1.11 -11.12 5.23
C SER A 24 -1.26 -11.63 3.80
N PRO A 25 -1.30 -10.75 2.78
CA PRO A 25 -1.29 -11.18 1.38
C PRO A 25 -0.07 -12.07 1.09
N THR A 26 -0.31 -13.27 0.58
CA THR A 26 0.77 -14.11 0.05
C THR A 26 1.10 -13.70 -1.40
N LEU A 27 2.08 -14.35 -2.03
CA LEU A 27 2.60 -13.93 -3.34
C LEU A 27 1.50 -13.88 -4.41
N ASN A 28 1.39 -12.75 -5.12
CA ASN A 28 0.37 -12.48 -6.14
C ASN A 28 -1.08 -12.39 -5.62
N GLU A 29 -1.28 -12.32 -4.30
CA GLU A 29 -2.61 -12.16 -3.74
C GLU A 29 -2.97 -10.68 -3.51
N VAL A 30 -4.27 -10.45 -3.51
CA VAL A 30 -4.92 -9.21 -3.08
C VAL A 30 -5.77 -9.55 -1.87
N LYS A 31 -5.65 -8.79 -0.79
CA LYS A 31 -6.52 -8.93 0.40
C LYS A 31 -7.12 -7.59 0.80
N PHE A 32 -8.30 -7.70 1.39
CA PHE A 32 -9.07 -6.59 1.93
C PHE A 32 -9.27 -6.78 3.43
N ILE A 33 -9.23 -5.68 4.15
CA ILE A 33 -9.61 -5.59 5.56
C ILE A 33 -10.63 -4.47 5.77
N SER A 34 -11.49 -4.64 6.77
CA SER A 34 -12.46 -3.67 7.25
C SER A 34 -12.20 -3.31 8.73
N ASP A 35 -13.17 -2.69 9.40
CA ASP A 35 -13.05 -2.25 10.79
C ASP A 35 -12.55 -3.36 11.74
N LYS A 36 -11.65 -3.00 12.67
CA LYS A 36 -11.03 -3.87 13.68
C LYS A 36 -10.17 -5.00 13.13
N GLN A 37 -9.81 -4.95 11.85
CA GLN A 37 -8.89 -5.90 11.22
C GLN A 37 -7.52 -5.26 10.97
N THR A 38 -6.51 -6.12 10.86
CA THR A 38 -5.12 -5.75 10.65
C THR A 38 -4.54 -6.49 9.46
N LEU A 39 -3.89 -5.75 8.57
CA LEU A 39 -3.17 -6.27 7.42
C LEU A 39 -1.66 -6.12 7.68
N SER A 40 -0.90 -7.20 7.49
CA SER A 40 0.55 -7.22 7.61
C SER A 40 1.20 -7.48 6.25
N LEU A 41 2.28 -6.76 5.95
CA LEU A 41 3.11 -6.97 4.77
C LEU A 41 4.55 -7.21 5.21
N VAL A 42 5.18 -8.23 4.63
CA VAL A 42 6.61 -8.51 4.78
C VAL A 42 7.21 -8.49 3.38
N LEU A 43 7.94 -7.44 3.07
CA LEU A 43 8.40 -7.15 1.72
C LEU A 43 9.92 -7.15 1.65
N GLY A 44 10.43 -8.08 0.83
CA GLY A 44 11.82 -8.07 0.36
C GLY A 44 11.93 -7.29 -0.94
N SER A 45 12.26 -7.98 -2.03
CA SER A 45 12.32 -7.39 -3.37
C SER A 45 10.94 -7.15 -4.01
N CYS A 46 9.89 -7.75 -3.45
CA CYS A 46 8.50 -7.52 -3.86
C CYS A 46 8.03 -6.11 -3.49
N ILE A 47 6.99 -5.63 -4.16
CA ILE A 47 6.35 -4.34 -3.88
C ILE A 47 4.87 -4.55 -3.57
N SER A 48 4.28 -3.63 -2.81
CA SER A 48 2.86 -3.62 -2.51
C SER A 48 2.29 -2.23 -2.70
N THR A 49 1.07 -2.19 -3.22
CA THR A 49 0.21 -1.01 -3.18
C THR A 49 -0.86 -1.22 -2.13
N VAL A 50 -0.97 -0.26 -1.22
CA VAL A 50 -1.98 -0.18 -0.17
C VAL A 50 -2.96 0.92 -0.55
N ILE A 51 -4.20 0.55 -0.84
CA ILE A 51 -5.27 1.46 -1.24
C ILE A 51 -6.31 1.50 -0.14
N ILE A 52 -6.76 2.69 0.21
CA ILE A 52 -7.87 2.91 1.15
C ILE A 52 -9.04 3.47 0.36
N GLY A 53 -10.23 2.92 0.61
CA GLY A 53 -11.49 3.43 0.09
C GLY A 53 -12.40 3.94 1.19
N ARG A 54 -13.10 5.05 0.91
CA ARG A 54 -14.12 5.62 1.80
C ARG A 54 -15.52 5.27 1.29
N GLY A 55 -16.23 4.39 2.01
CA GLY A 55 -17.62 4.04 1.74
C GLY A 55 -18.51 4.29 2.96
N LYS A 56 -19.44 3.35 3.22
CA LYS A 56 -20.18 3.29 4.50
C LYS A 56 -19.24 3.08 5.69
N GLU A 57 -18.17 2.34 5.44
CA GLU A 57 -17.02 2.16 6.31
C GLU A 57 -15.74 2.37 5.49
N TYR A 58 -14.60 2.51 6.16
CA TYR A 58 -13.31 2.53 5.49
C TYR A 58 -12.83 1.11 5.22
N ILE A 59 -12.35 0.87 4.01
CA ILE A 59 -11.84 -0.42 3.57
C ILE A 59 -10.40 -0.23 3.10
N LEU A 60 -9.50 -1.12 3.51
CA LEU A 60 -8.11 -1.11 3.06
C LEU A 60 -7.83 -2.39 2.27
N ALA A 61 -7.21 -2.21 1.12
CA ALA A 61 -6.73 -3.30 0.28
C ALA A 61 -5.22 -3.24 0.15
N ALA A 62 -4.57 -4.39 0.12
CA ALA A 62 -3.17 -4.49 -0.26
C ALA A 62 -2.94 -5.71 -1.14
N ASN A 63 -1.93 -5.61 -2.01
CA ASN A 63 -1.49 -6.70 -2.87
C ASN A 63 -0.04 -7.13 -2.57
N HIS A 64 0.42 -8.22 -3.20
CA HIS A 64 1.81 -8.67 -3.11
C HIS A 64 2.38 -8.89 -4.51
N ILE A 65 2.95 -7.83 -5.08
CA ILE A 65 3.50 -7.85 -6.43
C ILE A 65 4.93 -8.38 -6.39
N VAL A 66 5.13 -9.56 -6.98
CA VAL A 66 6.47 -10.17 -7.12
C VAL A 66 7.23 -9.57 -8.30
N ILE A 67 6.59 -9.54 -9.48
CA ILE A 67 7.10 -8.90 -10.70
C ILE A 67 5.94 -8.12 -11.31
N ALA A 68 6.14 -6.82 -11.56
CA ALA A 68 5.09 -5.94 -12.04
C ALA A 68 4.62 -6.30 -13.46
N ASN A 69 5.55 -6.71 -14.33
CA ASN A 69 5.26 -7.19 -15.68
C ASN A 69 5.93 -8.56 -15.91
N PRO A 70 5.30 -9.66 -15.45
CA PRO A 70 5.89 -10.99 -15.55
C PRO A 70 5.82 -11.53 -16.98
N HIS A 71 6.82 -12.33 -17.36
CA HIS A 71 6.72 -13.17 -18.56
C HIS A 71 5.59 -14.20 -18.40
N ARG A 72 4.93 -14.55 -19.52
CA ARG A 72 3.81 -15.50 -19.54
C ARG A 72 4.13 -16.87 -18.92
N GLU A 73 5.39 -17.29 -19.00
CA GLU A 73 5.87 -18.58 -18.49
C GLU A 73 6.34 -18.53 -17.02
N SER A 74 6.23 -17.38 -16.36
CA SER A 74 6.65 -17.20 -14.98
C SER A 74 5.86 -18.10 -14.02
N LYS A 75 6.59 -19.00 -13.33
CA LYS A 75 5.98 -19.91 -12.33
C LYS A 75 5.66 -19.23 -11.00
N VAL A 76 6.39 -18.16 -10.67
CA VAL A 76 6.34 -17.47 -9.37
C VAL A 76 5.48 -16.21 -9.45
N ALA A 77 5.79 -15.29 -10.37
CA ALA A 77 4.98 -14.10 -10.60
C ALA A 77 3.89 -14.43 -11.62
N ARG A 78 2.70 -14.78 -11.13
CA ARG A 78 1.57 -15.27 -11.94
C ARG A 78 0.58 -14.18 -12.30
N LYS A 79 0.59 -13.06 -11.57
CA LYS A 79 -0.26 -11.89 -11.83
C LYS A 79 0.60 -10.65 -11.95
N SER A 80 0.35 -9.83 -12.96
CA SER A 80 0.98 -8.52 -13.13
C SER A 80 0.51 -7.52 -12.05
N ALA A 81 1.26 -6.44 -11.87
CA ALA A 81 0.83 -5.31 -11.04
C ALA A 81 -0.50 -4.73 -11.54
N LEU A 82 -0.67 -4.61 -12.86
CA LEU A 82 -1.88 -4.07 -13.48
C LEU A 82 -3.09 -4.95 -13.17
N GLN A 83 -2.96 -6.27 -13.30
CA GLN A 83 -4.02 -7.21 -12.95
C GLN A 83 -4.40 -7.09 -11.47
N GLN A 84 -3.43 -7.17 -10.55
CA GLN A 84 -3.71 -7.09 -9.11
C GLN A 84 -4.32 -5.73 -8.69
N ILE A 85 -3.87 -4.61 -9.28
CA ILE A 85 -4.48 -3.29 -9.02
C ILE A 85 -5.90 -3.23 -9.58
N ASN A 86 -6.14 -3.73 -10.78
CA ASN A 86 -7.49 -3.77 -11.34
C ASN A 86 -8.42 -4.69 -10.53
N GLU A 87 -7.92 -5.81 -9.98
CA GLU A 87 -8.67 -6.66 -9.04
C GLU A 87 -9.10 -5.84 -7.83
N MET A 88 -8.19 -5.08 -7.21
CA MET A 88 -8.54 -4.22 -6.08
C MET A 88 -9.64 -3.22 -6.43
N LEU A 89 -9.48 -2.49 -7.54
CA LEU A 89 -10.46 -1.50 -7.99
C LEU A 89 -11.81 -2.13 -8.33
N TYR A 90 -11.80 -3.31 -8.92
CA TYR A 90 -13.01 -4.06 -9.23
C TYR A 90 -13.77 -4.44 -7.95
N VAL A 91 -13.08 -4.93 -6.92
CA VAL A 91 -13.71 -5.28 -5.64
C VAL A 91 -14.22 -4.03 -4.90
N PHE A 92 -13.45 -2.95 -4.86
CA PHE A 92 -13.90 -1.66 -4.30
C PHE A 92 -15.21 -1.20 -4.94
N LYS A 93 -15.28 -1.19 -6.27
CA LYS A 93 -16.46 -0.73 -7.01
C LYS A 93 -17.64 -1.69 -6.89
N ASN A 94 -17.43 -2.97 -7.13
CA ASN A 94 -18.54 -3.91 -7.31
C ASN A 94 -19.03 -4.51 -6.01
N PHE A 95 -18.14 -4.77 -5.05
CA PHE A 95 -18.52 -5.33 -3.76
C PHE A 95 -18.79 -4.23 -2.73
N TYR A 96 -17.83 -3.34 -2.50
CA TYR A 96 -17.95 -2.28 -1.48
C TYR A 96 -18.71 -1.03 -1.93
N LYS A 97 -19.01 -0.90 -3.24
CA LYS A 97 -19.70 0.26 -3.83
C LYS A 97 -18.95 1.58 -3.59
N ILE A 98 -17.62 1.53 -3.62
CA ILE A 98 -16.74 2.68 -3.48
C ILE A 98 -16.27 3.12 -4.88
N GLU A 99 -16.55 4.38 -5.23
CA GLU A 99 -16.17 4.98 -6.51
C GLU A 99 -14.70 5.38 -6.53
N GLU A 100 -14.10 5.48 -7.72
CA GLU A 100 -12.67 5.78 -7.89
C GLU A 100 -12.24 7.10 -7.23
N LYS A 101 -13.12 8.12 -7.22
CA LYS A 101 -12.86 9.41 -6.55
C LYS A 101 -12.73 9.31 -5.03
N ASP A 102 -13.23 8.22 -4.45
CA ASP A 102 -13.23 7.94 -3.02
C ASP A 102 -12.15 6.90 -2.67
N LEU A 103 -11.14 6.74 -3.55
CA LEU A 103 -9.97 5.90 -3.34
C LEU A 103 -8.69 6.74 -3.25
N ILE A 104 -7.79 6.34 -2.35
CA ILE A 104 -6.45 6.91 -2.23
C ILE A 104 -5.45 5.75 -2.19
N CYS A 105 -4.38 5.85 -2.98
CA CYS A 105 -3.22 4.98 -2.79
C CYS A 105 -2.46 5.50 -1.57
N PHE A 106 -2.71 4.91 -0.41
CA PHE A 106 -2.04 5.33 0.82
C PHE A 106 -0.56 5.04 0.73
N HIS A 107 -0.17 3.84 0.29
CA HIS A 107 1.22 3.40 0.35
C HIS A 107 1.65 2.63 -0.90
N LEU A 108 2.77 2.99 -1.51
CA LEU A 108 3.59 2.13 -2.35
C LEU A 108 4.83 1.73 -1.56
N VAL A 109 4.93 0.46 -1.14
CA VAL A 109 5.95 0.02 -0.18
C VAL A 109 6.71 -1.22 -0.65
N GLY A 110 7.98 -1.36 -0.27
CA GLY A 110 8.82 -2.55 -0.51
C GLY A 110 9.99 -2.30 -1.46
N ALA A 111 10.21 -3.23 -2.39
CA ALA A 111 11.26 -3.18 -3.41
C ALA A 111 12.68 -3.05 -2.83
N GLY A 112 12.92 -3.69 -1.68
CA GLY A 112 14.21 -3.74 -1.02
C GLY A 112 15.32 -4.30 -1.91
N ASN A 113 16.48 -3.64 -1.88
CA ASN A 113 17.67 -4.13 -2.57
C ASN A 113 18.72 -4.63 -1.56
N LYS A 114 19.05 -5.92 -1.61
CA LYS A 114 20.12 -6.52 -0.78
C LYS A 114 21.52 -6.40 -1.38
N GLN A 115 21.66 -6.08 -2.66
CA GLN A 115 22.95 -6.11 -3.35
C GLN A 115 23.11 -4.87 -4.25
N GLU A 116 24.09 -4.02 -3.96
CA GLU A 116 24.43 -2.87 -4.82
C GLU A 116 24.93 -3.29 -6.21
N ASN A 117 25.35 -4.56 -6.38
CA ASN A 117 26.06 -5.06 -7.57
C ASN A 117 25.30 -6.06 -8.45
N SER A 118 24.00 -6.27 -8.28
CA SER A 118 23.28 -7.26 -9.12
C SER A 118 22.78 -6.66 -10.44
N HIS A 119 23.04 -7.34 -11.56
CA HIS A 119 22.42 -7.08 -12.88
C HIS A 119 20.87 -7.16 -12.87
N PHE A 120 20.27 -7.66 -11.79
CA PHE A 120 18.83 -7.80 -11.63
C PHE A 120 18.19 -6.52 -11.09
N LYS A 121 17.63 -5.71 -11.99
CA LYS A 121 16.90 -4.46 -11.68
C LYS A 121 15.41 -4.66 -11.34
N VAL A 122 15.02 -5.87 -10.91
CA VAL A 122 13.60 -6.25 -10.71
C VAL A 122 12.88 -5.30 -9.76
N ASN A 123 13.55 -4.88 -8.68
CA ASN A 123 13.03 -3.91 -7.74
C ASN A 123 12.74 -2.55 -8.39
N LEU A 124 13.67 -2.02 -9.20
CA LEU A 124 13.49 -0.75 -9.91
C LEU A 124 12.37 -0.84 -10.95
N THR A 125 12.33 -1.92 -11.73
CA THR A 125 11.26 -2.18 -12.70
C THR A 125 9.90 -2.29 -12.00
N ASN A 126 9.84 -2.97 -10.85
CA ASN A 126 8.61 -3.07 -10.06
C ASN A 126 8.12 -1.69 -9.61
N ILE A 127 9.02 -0.82 -9.12
CA ILE A 127 8.67 0.54 -8.70
C ILE A 127 8.16 1.35 -9.89
N GLU A 128 8.91 1.36 -10.99
CA GLU A 128 8.62 2.16 -12.18
C GLU A 128 7.27 1.79 -12.81
N GLU A 129 7.06 0.51 -13.11
CA GLU A 129 5.84 0.02 -13.74
C GLU A 129 4.63 0.21 -12.84
N THR A 130 4.75 -0.11 -11.56
CA THR A 130 3.64 0.07 -10.60
C THR A 130 3.29 1.55 -10.43
N SER A 131 4.30 2.43 -10.34
CA SER A 131 4.08 3.88 -10.25
C SER A 131 3.40 4.44 -11.51
N LYS A 132 3.75 3.92 -12.69
CA LYS A 132 3.11 4.30 -13.95
C LYS A 132 1.64 3.87 -13.95
N ILE A 133 1.33 2.64 -13.57
CA ILE A 133 -0.05 2.14 -13.48
C ILE A 133 -0.88 3.02 -12.53
N LEU A 134 -0.36 3.32 -11.34
CA LEU A 134 -1.04 4.19 -10.36
C LEU A 134 -1.31 5.59 -10.92
N LYS A 135 -0.32 6.17 -11.61
CA LYS A 135 -0.46 7.47 -12.28
C LYS A 135 -1.54 7.44 -13.35
N ASP A 136 -1.55 6.42 -14.20
CA ASP A 136 -2.53 6.27 -15.28
C ASP A 136 -3.95 6.07 -14.73
N LYS A 137 -4.08 5.40 -13.58
CA LYS A 137 -5.33 5.24 -12.81
C LYS A 137 -5.71 6.46 -11.99
N LYS A 138 -4.91 7.54 -12.01
CA LYS A 138 -5.09 8.74 -11.17
C LYS A 138 -5.14 8.45 -9.66
N LEU A 139 -4.54 7.34 -9.23
CA LEU A 139 -4.40 6.96 -7.82
C LEU A 139 -3.09 7.51 -7.31
N LEU A 140 -3.13 8.74 -6.82
CA LEU A 140 -1.95 9.39 -6.30
C LEU A 140 -1.55 8.77 -4.97
N THR A 141 -0.25 8.46 -4.88
CA THR A 141 0.36 7.82 -3.73
C THR A 141 0.67 8.85 -2.66
N VAL A 142 0.14 8.66 -1.45
CA VAL A 142 0.50 9.47 -0.27
C VAL A 142 1.92 9.14 0.16
N PHE A 143 2.24 7.86 0.28
CA PHE A 143 3.53 7.37 0.79
C PHE A 143 4.21 6.42 -0.19
N ASN A 144 5.47 6.62 -0.55
CA ASN A 144 6.26 5.78 -1.45
C ASN A 144 7.53 5.26 -0.73
N ASP A 145 7.37 4.29 0.16
CA ASP A 145 8.45 3.56 0.84
C ASP A 145 9.09 2.47 -0.03
N THR A 146 9.88 2.89 -1.00
CA THR A 146 10.56 1.93 -1.86
C THR A 146 12.06 1.87 -1.59
N LYS A 147 12.68 0.75 -1.96
CA LYS A 147 14.14 0.47 -1.87
C LYS A 147 14.65 -0.05 -0.52
N SER A 148 13.79 -0.35 0.45
CA SER A 148 14.19 -1.03 1.69
C SER A 148 13.40 -2.31 1.98
N TYR A 149 13.85 -3.08 2.97
CA TYR A 149 13.14 -4.25 3.49
C TYR A 149 12.20 -3.79 4.57
N TYR A 150 10.91 -3.98 4.32
CA TYR A 150 9.87 -3.45 5.17
C TYR A 150 9.03 -4.55 5.77
N VAL A 151 8.78 -4.42 7.07
CA VAL A 151 7.58 -4.97 7.69
C VAL A 151 6.64 -3.80 7.90
N THR A 152 5.44 -3.86 7.31
CA THR A 152 4.40 -2.86 7.57
C THR A 152 3.14 -3.51 8.08
N LYS A 153 2.45 -2.84 8.99
CA LYS A 153 1.14 -3.25 9.50
C LYS A 153 0.18 -2.07 9.44
N TYR A 154 -1.04 -2.36 9.02
CA TYR A 154 -2.14 -1.40 8.95
C TYR A 154 -3.31 -1.98 9.73
N SER A 155 -3.76 -1.27 10.76
CA SER A 155 -4.91 -1.67 11.57
C SER A 155 -6.00 -0.62 11.43
N LEU A 156 -7.17 -1.01 10.92
CA LEU A 156 -8.32 -0.13 10.80
C LEU A 156 -9.15 -0.14 12.10
N GLY A 157 -9.56 1.04 12.55
CA GLY A 157 -10.39 1.23 13.73
C GLY A 157 -11.31 2.44 13.57
N GLY A 158 -12.51 2.20 13.04
CA GLY A 158 -13.50 3.21 12.72
C GLY A 158 -12.97 4.23 11.73
N GLU A 159 -12.73 5.45 12.22
CA GLU A 159 -12.27 6.59 11.41
C GLU A 159 -10.75 6.77 11.44
N ASN A 160 -10.04 5.88 12.13
CA ASN A 160 -8.59 5.93 12.28
C ASN A 160 -7.93 4.69 11.68
N MET A 161 -6.69 4.87 11.26
CA MET A 161 -5.80 3.77 10.89
C MET A 161 -4.50 3.89 11.66
N SER A 162 -4.11 2.82 12.36
CA SER A 162 -2.77 2.72 12.91
C SER A 162 -1.83 2.11 11.87
N VAL A 163 -0.68 2.72 11.69
CA VAL A 163 0.38 2.28 10.79
C VAL A 163 1.62 1.98 11.62
N PHE A 164 2.23 0.83 11.37
CA PHE A 164 3.54 0.49 11.88
C PHE A 164 4.44 0.13 10.70
N ILE A 165 5.63 0.70 10.67
CA ILE A 165 6.63 0.50 9.62
C ILE A 165 7.94 0.16 10.31
N GLU A 166 8.61 -0.88 9.84
CA GLU A 166 9.93 -1.26 10.31
C GLU A 166 10.86 -1.44 9.10
N ASN A 167 11.94 -0.66 9.06
CA ASN A 167 13.02 -0.80 8.10
C ASN A 167 14.07 -1.74 8.69
N LYS A 168 14.09 -2.99 8.19
CA LYS A 168 14.96 -4.05 8.72
C LYS A 168 16.45 -3.81 8.49
N PHE A 169 16.83 -3.03 7.48
CA PHE A 169 18.24 -2.74 7.23
C PHE A 169 18.82 -1.72 8.20
N ARG A 170 18.01 -0.71 8.55
CA ARG A 170 18.44 0.36 9.45
C ARG A 170 18.12 0.07 10.92
N SER A 171 17.37 -1.00 11.19
CA SER A 171 16.85 -1.31 12.53
C SER A 171 16.02 -0.17 13.13
N GLU A 172 15.32 0.54 12.25
CA GLU A 172 14.49 1.70 12.58
C GLU A 172 13.02 1.31 12.44
N HIS A 173 12.15 1.90 13.25
CA HIS A 173 10.72 1.73 13.14
C HIS A 173 9.98 3.04 13.39
N LEU A 174 8.79 3.14 12.84
CA LEU A 174 7.90 4.27 13.00
C LEU A 174 6.48 3.74 13.17
N SER A 175 5.76 4.24 14.16
CA SER A 175 4.33 3.99 14.30
C SER A 175 3.58 5.30 14.40
N PHE A 176 2.46 5.39 13.71
CA PHE A 176 1.62 6.57 13.74
C PHE A 176 0.15 6.23 13.53
N ILE A 177 -0.72 7.18 13.88
CA ILE A 177 -2.16 7.07 13.67
C ILE A 177 -2.57 8.12 12.65
N VAL A 178 -3.35 7.69 11.66
CA VAL A 178 -3.92 8.51 10.59
C VAL A 178 -5.41 8.70 10.85
N ASP A 179 -5.86 9.95 10.87
CA ASP A 179 -7.28 10.33 10.77
C ASP A 179 -7.73 10.22 9.31
N LEU A 180 -8.54 9.21 9.02
CA LEU A 180 -8.97 8.91 7.65
C LEU A 180 -9.93 9.98 7.11
N LYS A 181 -10.78 10.58 7.96
CA LYS A 181 -11.68 11.65 7.52
C LYS A 181 -10.89 12.84 6.99
N LYS A 182 -9.81 13.21 7.67
CA LYS A 182 -8.93 14.31 7.22
C LYS A 182 -8.05 13.91 6.06
N LEU A 183 -7.54 12.67 6.02
CA LEU A 183 -6.80 12.16 4.86
C LEU A 183 -7.57 12.35 3.55
N PHE A 184 -8.85 11.97 3.53
CA PHE A 184 -9.72 12.11 2.35
C PHE A 184 -10.20 13.55 2.06
N ARG A 185 -9.76 14.54 2.85
CA ARG A 185 -9.96 15.97 2.56
C ARG A 185 -8.75 16.60 1.89
N ILE A 186 -7.58 15.97 1.98
CA ILE A 186 -6.39 16.43 1.28
C ILE A 186 -6.58 16.16 -0.20
N ASP A 187 -6.40 17.19 -1.03
CA ASP A 187 -6.29 17.00 -2.48
C ASP A 187 -4.89 16.45 -2.81
N PRO A 188 -4.79 15.18 -3.26
CA PRO A 188 -3.50 14.59 -3.58
C PRO A 188 -2.87 15.22 -4.84
N LEU A 189 -3.65 15.88 -5.71
CA LEU A 189 -3.16 16.54 -6.92
C LEU A 189 -2.37 17.82 -6.62
N ILE A 190 -2.51 18.38 -5.42
CA ILE A 190 -1.92 19.67 -5.07
C ILE A 190 -0.55 19.52 -4.39
N LYS A 191 -0.13 18.34 -3.90
CA LYS A 191 1.07 18.21 -3.04
C LYS A 191 1.95 16.96 -3.30
N PRO A 192 3.25 16.98 -2.95
CA PRO A 192 4.28 16.09 -3.51
C PRO A 192 4.15 14.61 -3.14
N ARG A 193 4.74 13.74 -3.97
CA ARG A 193 4.79 12.27 -3.84
C ARG A 193 6.03 11.86 -3.01
N LEU A 194 5.86 11.04 -1.98
CA LEU A 194 6.83 10.94 -0.87
C LEU A 194 7.73 9.71 -0.92
N PRO A 195 9.06 9.80 -0.92
CA PRO A 195 9.86 8.71 -0.36
C PRO A 195 9.76 8.72 1.19
N ILE A 196 9.24 7.67 1.83
CA ILE A 196 9.47 7.44 3.29
C ILE A 196 10.73 6.56 3.51
N SER A 197 11.46 6.18 2.44
CA SER A 197 12.65 5.34 2.62
C SER A 197 13.84 6.04 3.27
N SER A 198 13.69 7.32 3.61
CA SER A 198 14.28 7.86 4.82
C SER A 198 13.20 7.96 5.89
N ILE A 199 13.44 7.32 7.02
CA ILE A 199 12.87 7.67 8.33
C ILE A 199 13.27 9.11 8.76
N ASP A 200 13.73 9.93 7.80
CA ASP A 200 13.80 11.38 7.92
C ASP A 200 12.45 11.99 7.61
N GLN A 201 12.09 12.89 8.51
CA GLN A 201 11.02 13.86 8.51
C GLN A 201 10.98 14.65 7.19
N SER A 202 10.45 14.05 6.12
CA SER A 202 10.20 14.77 4.88
C SER A 202 9.17 15.87 5.15
N LYS A 203 9.32 17.02 4.48
CA LYS A 203 8.46 18.20 4.66
C LYS A 203 6.98 17.86 4.49
N GLU A 204 6.68 16.81 3.77
CA GLU A 204 5.34 16.36 3.51
C GLU A 204 4.78 15.41 4.58
N PHE A 205 5.61 14.62 5.27
CA PHE A 205 5.18 13.93 6.48
C PHE A 205 4.87 14.97 7.58
N GLU A 206 5.72 15.98 7.72
CA GLU A 206 5.46 17.14 8.58
C GLU A 206 4.18 17.87 8.19
N TYR A 207 3.93 18.08 6.89
CA TYR A 207 2.67 18.65 6.41
C TYR A 207 1.44 17.84 6.85
N LEU A 208 1.50 16.50 6.82
CA LEU A 208 0.39 15.67 7.30
C LEU A 208 0.20 15.77 8.81
N ILE A 209 1.25 16.06 9.58
CA ILE A 209 1.15 16.38 11.01
C ILE A 209 0.49 17.76 11.19
N ASP A 210 0.95 18.77 10.44
CA ASP A 210 0.44 20.15 10.54
C ASP A 210 -1.05 20.24 10.19
N GLU A 211 -1.48 19.49 9.16
CA GLU A 211 -2.90 19.35 8.79
C GLU A 211 -3.70 18.44 9.73
N ASN A 212 -3.05 17.94 10.79
CA ASN A 212 -3.60 17.02 11.79
C ASN A 212 -4.19 15.74 11.17
N VAL A 213 -3.66 15.29 10.03
CA VAL A 213 -3.97 13.97 9.45
C VAL A 213 -3.24 12.89 10.23
N ILE A 214 -1.97 13.12 10.56
CA ILE A 214 -1.24 12.27 11.49
C ILE A 214 -1.44 12.83 12.89
N VAL A 215 -2.19 12.08 13.71
CA VAL A 215 -2.64 12.57 15.04
C VAL A 215 -1.80 12.05 16.20
N PHE A 216 -0.93 11.06 15.95
CA PHE A 216 -0.06 10.48 16.96
C PHE A 216 1.14 9.79 16.31
N ILE A 217 2.32 9.92 16.91
CA ILE A 217 3.57 9.29 16.44
C ILE A 217 4.30 8.69 17.64
N THR A 218 4.68 7.41 17.55
CA THR A 218 5.54 6.69 18.50
C THR A 218 6.60 5.88 17.77
N GLY A 219 7.76 5.65 18.42
CA GLY A 219 8.78 4.73 17.92
C GLY A 219 10.04 5.36 17.34
N ASP A 220 10.12 6.69 17.25
CA ASP A 220 11.36 7.35 16.85
C ASP A 220 12.37 7.30 18.01
N LYS A 221 13.35 6.38 17.91
CA LYS A 221 14.40 6.19 18.92
C LYS A 221 15.34 7.41 19.04
N ASN A 222 15.29 8.35 18.08
CA ASN A 222 16.20 9.49 17.99
C ASN A 222 15.52 10.86 18.09
N ARG A 223 14.25 10.95 18.51
CA ARG A 223 13.53 12.24 18.58
C ARG A 223 14.08 13.25 19.61
N LEU A 224 15.12 12.89 20.37
CA LEU A 224 15.72 13.69 21.45
C LEU A 224 17.27 13.69 21.43
N SER A 225 17.91 13.64 20.26
CA SER A 225 19.36 13.94 20.15
C SER A 225 19.61 15.18 19.30
#